data_AF-A0A2E5WX76-F1
#
_entry.id   AF-A0A2E5WX76-F1
#
_cell.length_a   1.000
_cell.length_b   1.000
_cell.length_c   1.000
_cell.angle_alpha   90.00
_cell.angle_beta   90.00
_cell.angle_gamma   90.00
#
_symmetry.space_group_name_H-M   'P 1'
#
loop_
_entity.id
_entity.type
_entity.pdbx_description
1 polymer ?
#
loop_
_entity_poly.entity_id
_entity_poly.type
_entity_poly.pdbx_seq_one_letter_code
_entity_poly.pdbx_strand_id
1 'polypeptide(L)' 'MIMPPDETLSAREAAELLRKSERQVQRYLTAGTLNGERKNGRWQITALDVWNYQGIAEEMQEIWVKYCVQMAQNDAA' A
#
# COMPACT_ATOMS: atom_id res chain seq x y z
N MET A 1 -12.93 1.96 2.74
CA MET A 1 -12.57 0.54 2.68
C MET A 1 -11.11 0.44 3.06
N ILE A 2 -10.75 -0.40 4.03
CA ILE A 2 -9.34 -0.62 4.41
C ILE A 2 -8.76 -1.56 3.34
N MET A 3 -7.63 -1.19 2.74
CA MET A 3 -6.94 -2.03 1.76
C MET A 3 -6.14 -3.11 2.48
N PRO A 4 -6.10 -4.35 1.96
CA PRO A 4 -5.16 -5.35 2.40
C PRO A 4 -3.71 -4.84 2.30
N PRO A 5 -2.80 -5.22 3.21
CA PRO A 5 -1.40 -4.80 3.15
C PRO A 5 -0.68 -5.30 1.89
N ASP A 6 -1.10 -6.42 1.33
CA ASP A 6 -0.58 -7.06 0.11
C ASP A 6 -1.30 -6.60 -1.17
N GLU A 7 -2.30 -5.73 -1.06
CA GLU A 7 -2.97 -5.11 -2.22
C GLU A 7 -1.91 -4.42 -3.09
N THR A 8 -1.89 -4.79 -4.37
CA THR A 8 -0.87 -4.31 -5.31
C THR A 8 -1.38 -3.11 -6.09
N LEU A 9 -0.63 -2.01 -6.00
CA LEU A 9 -0.91 -0.73 -6.62
C LEU A 9 0.09 -0.45 -7.75
N SER A 10 -0.41 0.19 -8.80
CA SER A 10 0.42 0.84 -9.81
C SER A 10 1.05 2.14 -9.26
N ALA A 11 2.08 2.65 -9.95
CA ALA A 11 2.65 3.96 -9.64
C ALA A 11 1.61 5.10 -9.68
N ARG A 12 0.58 4.99 -10.53
CA ARG A 12 -0.51 5.96 -10.62
C ARG A 12 -1.40 5.93 -9.38
N GLU A 13 -1.82 4.74 -8.94
CA GLU A 13 -2.67 4.59 -7.74
C GLU A 13 -1.93 5.01 -6.47
N ALA A 14 -0.65 4.62 -6.33
CA ALA A 14 0.17 5.10 -5.22
C ALA A 14 0.33 6.64 -5.23
N ALA A 15 0.34 7.27 -6.40
CA ALA A 15 0.39 8.73 -6.51
C ALA A 15 -0.87 9.41 -5.98
N GLU A 16 -2.03 8.83 -6.23
CA GLU A 16 -3.31 9.29 -5.68
C GLU A 16 -3.30 9.21 -4.14
N LEU A 17 -2.84 8.08 -3.58
CA LEU A 17 -2.74 7.89 -2.13
C LEU A 17 -1.74 8.83 -1.46
N LEU A 18 -0.56 9.01 -2.07
CA LEU A 18 0.51 9.86 -1.53
C LEU A 18 0.28 11.35 -1.80
N ARG A 19 -0.76 11.70 -2.58
CA ARG A 19 -1.02 13.06 -3.07
C ARG A 19 0.21 13.65 -3.77
N LYS A 20 0.80 12.85 -4.66
CA LYS A 20 1.96 13.21 -5.49
C LYS A 20 1.61 13.02 -6.96
N SER A 21 2.46 13.50 -7.84
CA SER A 21 2.40 13.11 -9.26
C SER A 21 2.97 11.71 -9.45
N GLU A 22 2.47 10.98 -10.45
CA GLU A 22 3.02 9.67 -10.82
C GLU A 22 4.53 9.75 -11.11
N ARG A 23 4.98 10.83 -11.77
CA ARG A 23 6.40 11.07 -12.03
C ARG A 23 7.23 11.19 -10.75
N GLN A 24 6.71 11.80 -9.69
CA GLN A 24 7.39 11.85 -8.39
C GLN A 24 7.46 10.47 -7.75
N VAL A 25 6.38 9.70 -7.80
CA VAL A 25 6.35 8.32 -7.29
C VAL A 25 7.37 7.44 -8.02
N GLN A 26 7.42 7.51 -9.34
CA GLN A 26 8.43 6.79 -10.14
C GLN A 26 9.87 7.19 -9.77
N ARG A 27 10.11 8.48 -9.45
CA ARG A 27 11.41 8.93 -8.94
C ARG A 27 11.72 8.34 -7.57
N TYR A 28 10.76 8.29 -6.65
CA TYR A 28 10.96 7.70 -5.33
C TYR A 28 11.26 6.20 -5.40
N LEU A 29 10.58 5.48 -6.30
CA LEU A 29 10.83 4.06 -6.57
C LEU A 29 12.22 3.84 -7.15
N THR A 30 12.62 4.65 -8.13
CA THR A 30 13.95 4.57 -8.75
C THR A 30 15.07 4.90 -7.74
N ALA A 31 14.81 5.83 -6.82
CA ALA A 31 15.75 6.22 -5.78
C ALA A 31 15.75 5.28 -4.54
N GLY A 32 14.84 4.30 -4.48
CA GLY A 32 14.67 3.42 -3.31
C GLY A 32 14.10 4.12 -2.07
N THR A 33 13.55 5.32 -2.21
CA THR A 33 12.89 6.03 -1.09
C THR A 33 11.50 5.46 -0.82
N LEU A 34 10.80 5.04 -1.88
CA LEU A 34 9.57 4.25 -1.80
C LEU A 34 9.89 2.85 -2.29
N ASN A 35 9.49 1.83 -1.53
CA ASN A 35 9.65 0.44 -1.94
C ASN A 35 8.66 0.06 -3.04
N GLY A 36 9.07 -0.88 -3.88
CA GLY A 36 8.24 -1.47 -4.91
C GLY A 36 9.04 -2.41 -5.80
N GLU A 37 8.36 -3.31 -6.48
CA GLU A 37 8.95 -4.28 -7.39
C GLU A 37 8.66 -3.93 -8.83
N ARG A 38 9.56 -4.30 -9.74
CA ARG A 38 9.34 -4.12 -11.18
C ARG A 38 9.02 -5.46 -11.83
N LYS A 39 7.75 -5.69 -12.16
CA LYS A 39 7.29 -6.89 -12.87
C LYS A 39 6.82 -6.54 -14.27
N ASN A 40 7.33 -7.25 -15.28
CA ASN A 40 7.01 -7.03 -16.69
C ASN A 40 7.16 -5.56 -17.12
N GLY A 41 8.21 -4.90 -16.65
CA GLY A 41 8.53 -3.49 -16.95
C GLY A 41 7.70 -2.45 -16.18
N ARG A 42 6.69 -2.86 -15.41
CA ARG A 42 5.80 -1.97 -14.63
C ARG A 42 6.13 -2.03 -13.15
N TRP A 43 6.00 -0.89 -12.47
CA TRP A 43 6.11 -0.83 -11.01
C TRP A 43 4.86 -1.43 -10.35
N GLN A 44 5.09 -2.24 -9.32
CA GLN A 44 4.11 -2.80 -8.41
C GLN A 44 4.50 -2.41 -6.99
N ILE A 45 3.56 -1.84 -6.26
CA ILE A 45 3.78 -1.24 -4.94
C ILE A 45 2.72 -1.82 -4.03
N THR A 46 3.09 -2.43 -2.92
CA THR A 46 2.07 -2.92 -1.99
C THR A 46 1.48 -1.77 -1.18
N ALA A 47 0.26 -1.91 -0.67
CA ALA A 47 -0.29 -0.94 0.29
C ALA A 47 0.65 -0.78 1.51
N LEU A 48 1.28 -1.88 1.95
CA LEU A 48 2.28 -1.86 3.01
C LEU A 48 3.50 -0.99 2.67
N ASP A 49 4.00 -1.03 1.43
CA ASP A 49 5.10 -0.15 0.99
C ASP A 49 4.72 1.32 1.10
N VAL A 50 3.48 1.66 0.73
CA VAL A 50 2.95 3.03 0.86
C VAL A 50 2.88 3.45 2.33
N TRP A 51 2.37 2.59 3.21
CA TRP A 51 2.28 2.89 4.64
C TRP A 51 3.66 3.02 5.30
N ASN A 52 4.61 2.17 4.91
CA ASN A 52 6.00 2.26 5.36
C ASN A 52 6.60 3.61 4.97
N TYR A 53 6.40 4.05 3.73
CA TYR A 53 6.85 5.36 3.26
C TYR A 53 6.21 6.51 4.03
N GLN A 54 4.94 6.39 4.39
CA GLN A 54 4.21 7.40 5.19
C GLN A 54 4.55 7.36 6.68
N GLY A 55 5.23 6.31 7.16
CA GLY A 55 5.53 6.11 8.58
C GLY A 55 4.33 5.67 9.42
N ILE A 56 3.30 5.06 8.81
CA ILE A 56 2.04 4.65 9.46
C ILE A 56 1.78 3.13 9.37
N ALA A 57 2.79 2.34 9.02
CA ALA A 57 2.63 0.91 8.75
C ALA A 57 2.09 0.11 9.94
N GLU A 58 2.60 0.37 11.15
CA GLU A 58 2.17 -0.33 12.37
C GLU A 58 0.69 -0.06 12.67
N GLU A 59 0.27 1.20 12.70
CA GLU A 59 -1.11 1.61 12.93
C GLU A 59 -2.08 0.99 11.91
N MET A 60 -1.71 1.04 10.62
CA MET A 60 -2.54 0.49 9.54
C MET A 60 -2.62 -1.03 9.58
N GLN A 61 -1.54 -1.71 9.96
CA GLN A 61 -1.55 -3.16 10.17
C GLN A 61 -2.46 -3.56 11.34
N GLU A 62 -2.42 -2.84 12.46
CA GLU A 62 -3.34 -3.09 13.57
C GLU A 62 -4.80 -2.91 13.16
N ILE A 63 -5.10 -1.84 12.42
CA ILE A 63 -6.45 -1.57 11.90
C ILE A 63 -6.89 -2.70 10.96
N TRP A 64 -6.00 -3.17 10.09
CA TRP A 64 -6.27 -4.30 9.19
C TRP A 64 -6.56 -5.59 9.96
N VAL A 65 -5.74 -5.95 10.95
CA VAL A 65 -5.95 -7.15 11.77
C VAL A 65 -7.29 -7.09 12.50
N LYS A 66 -7.63 -5.95 13.11
CA LYS A 66 -8.94 -5.74 13.78
C LYS A 66 -10.09 -5.91 12.79
N TYR A 67 -9.96 -5.38 11.57
CA TYR A 67 -10.95 -5.55 10.51
C TYR A 67 -11.12 -7.03 10.12
N CYS A 68 -10.03 -7.78 9.92
CA CYS A 68 -10.09 -9.21 9.60
C CYS A 68 -10.80 -10.02 10.70
N VAL A 69 -10.50 -9.75 11.97
CA VAL A 69 -11.14 -10.42 13.11
C VAL A 69 -12.64 -10.15 13.14
N GLN A 70 -13.06 -8.89 12.96
CA GLN A 70 -14.47 -8.51 12.96
C GLN A 70 -15.24 -9.16 11.79
N MET A 71 -14.64 -9.23 10.59
CA MET A 71 -15.28 -9.86 9.43
C MET A 71 -15.46 -11.37 9.66
N ALA A 72 -14.44 -12.06 10.18
CA ALA A 72 -14.54 -13.49 10.48
C ALA A 72 -15.63 -13.80 11.53
N GLN A 73 -15.86 -12.89 12.50
CA GLN A 73 -16.94 -13.05 13.48
C GLN A 73 -18.33 -12.84 12.86
N ASN A 74 -18.48 -11.89 11.94
CA ASN A 74 -19.73 -11.62 11.27
C ASN A 74 -20.14 -12.74 10.30
N ASP A 75 -19.18 -13.37 9.63
CA ASP A 75 -19.44 -14.48 8.69
C ASP A 75 -19.82 -15.79 9.42
N ALA A 76 -19.52 -15.89 10.71
CA ALA A 76 -19.83 -17.06 11.53
C ALA A 76 -21.18 -16.98 12.26
N ALA A 77 -21.90 -15.86 12.15
CA ALA A 77 -23.20 -15.57 12.79
C ALA A 77 -24.37 -15.73 11.81
#